data_AF-A0A9D6HP53-F1
#
_entry.id   AF-A0A9D6HP53-F1
#
_cell.length_a   1.000
_cell.length_b   1.000
_cell.length_c   1.000
_cell.angle_alpha   90.00
_cell.angle_beta   90.00
_cell.angle_gamma   90.00
#
_symmetry.space_group_name_H-M   'P 1'
#
loop_
_entity.id
_entity.type
_entity.pdbx_description
1 polymer ?
#
loop_
_entity_poly.entity_id
_entity_poly.type
_entity_poly.pdbx_seq_one_letter_code
_entity_poly.pdbx_strand_id
1 'polypeptide(L)' 'MGGAGGGIVASTKLRVRYKDTDCMKVVYYGNYLTYFEVGRVEFLRQQG' A
#
# COMPACT_ATOMS: atom_id res chain seq x y z
N MET A 1 -31.47 -10.55 -9.90
CA MET A 1 -30.02 -10.85 -10.05
C MET A 1 -29.31 -9.53 -10.22
N GLY A 2 -28.51 -9.07 -9.25
CA GLY A 2 -27.75 -7.82 -9.36
C GLY A 2 -27.76 -7.02 -8.06
N GLY A 3 -26.72 -7.21 -7.25
CA GLY A 3 -26.54 -6.51 -5.98
C GLY A 3 -25.36 -7.10 -5.22
N ALA A 4 -24.21 -7.28 -5.89
CA ALA A 4 -22.99 -7.65 -5.21
C ALA A 4 -22.52 -6.43 -4.40
N GLY A 5 -22.75 -6.45 -3.09
CA GLY A 5 -22.05 -5.58 -2.15
C GLY A 5 -20.58 -5.97 -2.11
N GLY A 6 -19.83 -5.62 -3.15
CA GLY A 6 -18.38 -5.73 -3.16
C GLY A 6 -17.82 -4.59 -2.32
N GLY A 7 -17.15 -4.91 -1.21
CA GLY A 7 -16.37 -3.93 -0.46
C GLY A 7 -15.42 -3.20 -1.42
N ILE A 8 -15.24 -1.90 -1.20
CA ILE A 8 -14.35 -1.09 -2.03
C ILE A 8 -12.91 -1.57 -1.76
N VAL A 9 -12.22 -2.00 -2.82
CA VAL A 9 -10.82 -2.44 -2.76
C VAL A 9 -9.97 -1.52 -3.61
N ALA A 10 -8.95 -0.91 -3.01
CA ALA A 10 -7.93 -0.14 -3.73
C ALA A 10 -6.61 -0.91 -3.77
N SER A 11 -5.90 -0.81 -4.89
CA SER A 11 -4.55 -1.37 -5.05
C SER A 11 -3.57 -0.27 -5.43
N THR A 12 -2.44 -0.19 -4.71
CA THR A 12 -1.39 0.81 -4.94
C THR A 12 -0.08 0.12 -5.24
N LYS A 13 0.52 0.44 -6.40
CA LYS A 13 1.83 -0.08 -6.76
C LYS A 13 2.92 0.80 -6.13
N LEU A 14 3.77 0.19 -5.30
CA LEU A 14 4.91 0.86 -4.69
C LEU A 14 6.21 0.26 -5.25
N ARG A 15 7.13 1.14 -5.66
CA ARG A 15 8.49 0.75 -6.05
C ARG A 15 9.40 0.84 -4.83
N VAL A 16 9.98 -0.29 -4.44
CA VAL A 16 11.01 -0.35 -3.40
C VAL A 16 12.25 0.40 -3.89
N ARG A 17 12.73 1.37 -3.10
CA ARG A 17 13.96 2.09 -3.37
C ARG A 17 15.12 1.45 -2.61
N TYR A 18 16.34 1.65 -3.09
CA TYR A 18 17.55 1.14 -2.41
C TYR A 18 17.65 1.60 -0.95
N LYS A 19 17.26 2.85 -0.67
CA LYS A 19 17.21 3.40 0.70
C LYS A 19 16.25 2.66 1.64
N ASP A 20 15.26 1.96 1.08
CA ASP A 20 14.24 1.28 1.88
C ASP A 20 14.72 -0.13 2.31
N THR A 21 15.86 -0.58 1.76
CA THR A 21 16.48 -1.88 2.03
C THR A 21 17.68 -1.75 2.96
N ASP A 22 17.92 -2.77 3.80
CA ASP A 22 19.06 -2.82 4.73
C ASP A 22 20.14 -3.81 4.28
N CYS A 23 21.14 -4.05 5.14
CA CYS A 23 22.23 -4.99 4.88
C CYS A 23 21.77 -6.43 4.62
N MET A 24 20.52 -6.79 4.96
CA MET A 24 19.92 -8.10 4.68
C MET A 24 19.32 -8.18 3.27
N LYS A 25 19.43 -7.11 2.46
CA LYS A 25 18.93 -7.01 1.07
C LYS A 25 17.41 -7.18 0.95
N VAL A 26 16.69 -6.92 2.03
CA VAL A 26 15.22 -6.89 2.09
C VAL A 26 14.77 -5.52 2.59
N VAL A 27 13.48 -5.23 2.46
CA VAL A 27 12.91 -4.00 3.01
C VAL A 27 13.06 -4.02 4.52
N TYR A 28 13.67 -2.97 5.07
CA TYR A 28 13.79 -2.80 6.50
C TYR A 28 12.39 -2.75 7.14
N TYR A 29 12.19 -3.50 8.23
CA TYR A 29 10.86 -3.69 8.81
C TYR A 29 10.16 -2.38 9.21
N GLY A 30 10.93 -1.35 9.59
CA GLY A 30 10.39 -0.03 9.94
C GLY A 30 9.69 0.67 8.77
N ASN A 31 9.99 0.30 7.52
CA ASN A 31 9.42 0.93 6.34
C ASN A 31 8.04 0.37 5.94
N TYR A 32 7.61 -0.76 6.52
CA TYR A 32 6.30 -1.34 6.19
C TYR A 32 5.13 -0.44 6.63
N LEU A 33 5.25 0.25 7.76
CA LEU A 33 4.22 1.19 8.21
C LEU A 33 4.02 2.34 7.21
N THR A 34 5.10 2.85 6.63
CA THR A 34 5.05 3.87 5.57
C THR A 34 4.35 3.32 4.32
N TYR A 35 4.60 2.06 3.94
CA TYR A 35 3.93 1.47 2.77
C TYR A 35 2.42 1.31 2.99
N PHE A 36 2.00 0.93 4.21
CA PHE A 36 0.58 0.87 4.57
C PHE A 36 -0.07 2.24 4.59
N GLU A 37 0.64 3.25 5.09
CA GLU A 37 0.14 4.62 5.08
C GLU A 37 -0.11 5.11 3.66
N VAL A 38 0.81 4.86 2.72
CA VAL A 38 0.64 5.22 1.31
C VAL A 38 -0.60 4.53 0.72
N GLY A 39 -0.75 3.22 0.94
CA GLY A 39 -1.93 2.49 0.46
C GLY A 39 -3.25 3.02 1.03
N ARG A 40 -3.25 3.42 2.31
CA ARG A 40 -4.41 4.04 2.97
C ARG A 40 -4.74 5.42 2.39
N VAL A 41 -3.73 6.25 2.13
CA VAL A 41 -3.92 7.58 1.52
C VAL A 41 -4.50 7.44 0.11
N GLU A 42 -3.98 6.51 -0.71
CA GLU A 42 -4.51 6.27 -2.06
C GLU A 42 -5.92 5.68 -2.02
N PHE A 43 -6.24 4.80 -1.06
CA PHE A 43 -7.60 4.34 -0.82
C PHE A 43 -8.54 5.52 -0.53
N LEU A 44 -8.16 6.42 0.39
CA LEU A 44 -8.97 7.59 0.74
C LEU A 44 -9.13 8.55 -0.44
N ARG A 45 -8.08 8.78 -1.25
CA ARG A 45 -8.15 9.59 -2.48
C ARG A 45 -9.09 9.01 -3.53
N GLN A 46 -9.28 7.70 -3.56
CA GLN A 46 -10.26 7.08 -4.46
C GLN A 46 -11.71 7.24 -3.95
N GLN A 47 -11.89 7.69 -2.70
CA GLN A 47 -13.21 7.89 -2.09
C GLN A 47 -13.69 9.35 -2.12
N GLY A 48 -12.83 10.31 -2.46
CA GLY A 48 -13.17 11.73 -2.59
C GLY A 48 -11.98 12.64 -2.36
#